data_AF-A0A2L2WUT3-F1
#
_entry.id   AF-A0A2L2WUT3-F1
#
_cell.length_a   1.000
_cell.length_b   1.000
_cell.length_c   1.000
_cell.angle_alpha   90.00
_cell.angle_beta   90.00
_cell.angle_gamma   90.00
#
_symmetry.space_group_name_H-M   'P 1'
#
loop_
_entity.id
_entity.type
_entity.pdbx_description
1 polymer ?
#
loop_
_entity_poly.entity_id
_entity_poly.type
_entity_poly.pdbx_seq_one_letter_code
_entity_poly.pdbx_strand_id
1 'polypeptide(L)'
;MSEKARNTKFIKRVWLNEPDSPSSGSVVAYDGDVIDYDNQPYQSTFLRVSDCHVSANIHKAVYDSDKEFIAKMKRIRDVIDEFITHLENEYND
;
A
#
# COMPACT_ATOMS: atom_id res chain seq x y z
N MET A 1 -10.34 24.40 -11.96
CA MET A 1 -9.17 23.51 -11.82
C MET A 1 -9.34 22.41 -12.86
N SER A 2 -8.46 22.28 -13.85
CA SER A 2 -8.55 21.16 -14.79
C SER A 2 -8.37 19.87 -13.99
N GLU A 3 -9.28 18.93 -14.13
CA GLU A 3 -9.15 17.60 -13.58
C GLU A 3 -7.79 17.06 -14.04
N LYS A 4 -6.82 16.95 -13.13
CA LYS A 4 -5.50 16.39 -13.49
C LYS A 4 -5.75 14.99 -14.01
N ALA A 5 -5.40 14.74 -15.26
CA ALA A 5 -5.62 13.43 -15.89
C ALA A 5 -4.95 12.35 -15.04
N ARG A 6 -5.71 11.33 -14.65
CA ARG A 6 -5.23 10.14 -13.94
C ARG A 6 -5.65 8.93 -14.75
N ASN A 7 -4.70 8.06 -15.07
CA ASN A 7 -4.96 6.76 -15.67
C ASN A 7 -4.71 5.68 -14.61
N THR A 8 -5.77 5.28 -13.90
CA THR A 8 -5.64 4.28 -12.83
C THR A 8 -5.64 2.88 -13.43
N LYS A 9 -4.58 2.10 -13.15
CA LYS A 9 -4.44 0.71 -13.59
C LYS A 9 -4.92 -0.26 -12.51
N PHE A 10 -4.60 0.02 -11.26
CA PHE A 10 -5.06 -0.75 -10.11
C PHE A 10 -5.31 0.14 -8.90
N ILE A 11 -6.40 -0.12 -8.18
CA ILE A 11 -6.64 0.50 -6.89
C ILE A 11 -7.44 -0.39 -5.97
N LYS A 12 -6.93 -0.59 -4.76
CA LYS A 12 -7.62 -1.26 -3.66
C LYS A 12 -7.47 -0.42 -2.40
N ARG A 13 -8.57 -0.18 -1.70
CA ARG A 13 -8.62 0.46 -0.39
C ARG A 13 -9.40 -0.43 0.55
N VAL A 14 -8.84 -0.70 1.72
CA VAL A 14 -9.44 -1.57 2.73
C VAL A 14 -9.27 -0.90 4.09
N TRP A 15 -10.35 -0.78 4.85
CA TRP A 15 -10.29 -0.45 6.28
C TRP A 15 -9.90 -1.71 7.04
N LEU A 16 -8.95 -1.60 7.98
CA LEU A 16 -8.45 -2.72 8.76
C LEU A 16 -9.27 -2.97 10.03
N ASN A 17 -10.03 -1.97 10.46
CA ASN A 17 -10.87 -2.03 11.65
C ASN A 17 -12.35 -2.03 11.25
N GLU A 18 -13.21 -2.44 12.19
CA GLU A 18 -14.66 -2.39 12.01
C GLU A 18 -15.17 -0.97 11.73
N PRO A 19 -16.29 -0.81 10.99
CA PRO A 19 -16.78 0.51 10.58
C PRO A 19 -17.16 1.47 11.73
N ASP A 20 -17.44 0.94 12.92
CA ASP A 20 -17.76 1.69 14.14
C ASP A 20 -16.54 1.91 15.04
N SER A 21 -15.35 1.43 14.63
CA SER A 21 -14.10 1.68 15.34
C SER A 21 -13.67 3.14 15.20
N PRO A 22 -13.15 3.77 16.28
CA PRO A 22 -12.51 5.08 16.18
C PRO A 22 -11.11 5.03 15.52
N SER A 23 -10.59 3.84 15.20
CA SER A 23 -9.29 3.69 14.51
C SER A 23 -9.43 3.95 13.01
N SER A 24 -8.43 4.60 12.43
CA SER A 24 -8.32 4.86 11.00
C SER A 24 -7.39 3.87 10.27
N GLY A 25 -7.25 2.65 10.81
CA GLY A 25 -6.41 1.61 10.24
C GLY A 25 -6.84 1.27 8.81
N SER A 26 -5.92 1.30 7.85
CA SER A 26 -6.23 1.07 6.44
C SER A 26 -5.03 0.59 5.62
N VAL A 27 -5.33 -0.11 4.54
CA VAL A 27 -4.37 -0.47 3.50
C VAL A 27 -4.83 0.09 2.15
N VAL A 28 -3.92 0.76 1.46
CA VAL A 28 -4.12 1.27 0.11
C VAL A 28 -3.03 0.75 -0.81
N ALA A 29 -3.42 0.04 -1.86
CA ALA A 29 -2.54 -0.36 -2.96
C ALA A 29 -2.96 0.39 -4.23
N TYR A 30 -2.00 1.04 -4.89
CA TYR A 30 -2.24 1.85 -6.07
C TYR A 30 -1.18 1.64 -7.14
N ASP A 31 -1.62 1.56 -8.39
CA ASP A 31 -0.80 1.66 -9.59
C ASP A 31 -1.53 2.48 -10.65
N GLY A 32 -0.83 3.43 -11.27
CA GLY A 32 -1.39 4.26 -12.33
C GLY A 32 -0.45 5.37 -12.78
N ASP A 33 -0.81 5.98 -13.90
CA ASP A 33 -0.13 7.16 -14.43
C ASP A 33 -0.86 8.42 -13.93
N VAL A 34 -0.10 9.37 -13.40
CA VAL A 34 -0.61 10.63 -12.87
C VAL A 34 0.18 11.80 -13.44
N ILE A 35 -0.42 13.00 -13.39
CA ILE A 35 0.30 14.24 -13.61
C ILE A 35 0.74 14.79 -12.25
N ASP A 36 2.04 15.00 -12.07
CA ASP A 36 2.62 15.49 -10.82
C ASP A 36 2.36 17.00 -10.59
N TYR A 37 3.05 17.60 -9.63
CA TYR A 37 2.89 19.03 -9.31
C TYR A 37 3.49 19.95 -10.38
N ASP A 38 4.48 19.47 -11.14
CA ASP A 38 5.20 20.21 -12.19
C ASP A 38 4.62 19.93 -13.60
N ASN A 39 3.39 19.38 -13.65
CA ASN A 39 2.70 18.94 -14.85
C ASN A 39 3.45 17.88 -15.68
N GLN A 40 4.31 17.09 -15.04
CA GLN A 40 5.00 15.97 -15.68
C GLN A 40 4.24 14.66 -15.49
N PRO A 41 4.20 13.79 -16.51
CA PRO A 41 3.68 12.44 -16.37
C PRO A 41 4.58 11.61 -15.45
N TYR A 42 3.99 10.96 -14.46
CA TYR A 42 4.67 10.16 -13.45
C TYR A 42 3.91 8.85 -13.22
N GLN A 43 4.64 7.73 -13.20
CA GLN A 43 4.08 6.44 -12.79
C GLN A 43 4.10 6.35 -11.26
N SER A 44 2.92 6.27 -10.65
CA SER A 44 2.77 6.14 -9.21
C SER A 44 2.37 4.73 -8.83
N THR A 45 3.31 3.98 -8.26
CA THR A 45 3.09 2.61 -7.77
C THR A 45 3.49 2.50 -6.30
N PHE A 46 2.55 2.17 -5.42
CA PHE A 46 2.81 2.05 -3.98
C PHE A 46 1.82 1.14 -3.22
N LEU A 47 2.26 0.67 -2.05
CA LEU A 47 1.44 0.14 -0.97
C LEU A 47 1.60 1.04 0.26
N ARG A 48 0.49 1.50 0.83
CA ARG A 48 0.47 2.22 2.10
C ARG A 48 -0.33 1.42 3.13
N VAL A 49 0.26 1.23 4.30
CA VAL A 49 -0.43 0.75 5.50
C VAL A 49 -0.44 1.90 6.49
N SER A 50 -1.61 2.21 7.01
CA SER A 50 -1.80 3.25 8.02
C SER A 50 -2.49 2.64 9.23
N ASP A 51 -2.11 3.09 10.42
CA ASP A 51 -2.85 2.84 11.64
C ASP A 51 -2.81 4.08 12.54
N CYS A 52 -4.00 4.65 12.76
CA CYS A 52 -4.21 5.91 13.46
C CYS A 52 -3.27 7.05 13.00
N HIS A 53 -2.16 7.25 13.73
CA HIS A 53 -1.24 8.37 13.58
C HIS A 53 0.00 8.04 12.73
N VAL A 54 0.21 6.77 12.36
CA VAL A 54 1.43 6.31 11.69
C VAL A 54 1.09 5.67 10.36
N SER A 55 1.94 5.93 9.36
CA SER A 55 1.83 5.30 8.05
C SER A 55 3.19 4.79 7.57
N ALA A 56 3.22 3.56 7.07
CA ALA A 56 4.33 3.02 6.29
C ALA A 56 3.96 3.04 4.80
N ASN A 57 4.85 3.60 3.97
CA ASN A 57 4.65 3.70 2.53
C ASN A 57 5.76 2.98 1.78
N ILE A 58 5.40 1.87 1.13
CA ILE A 58 6.27 1.07 0.29
C ILE A 58 6.03 1.49 -1.15
N HIS A 59 6.88 2.37 -1.64
CA HIS A 59 6.82 2.85 -3.02
C HIS A 59 7.81 2.08 -3.90
N LYS A 60 7.52 2.01 -5.20
CA LYS A 60 8.49 1.61 -6.21
C LYS A 60 9.38 2.82 -6.49
N ALA A 61 10.65 2.76 -6.10
CA ALA A 61 11.59 3.84 -6.39
C ALA A 61 11.90 3.89 -7.90
N VAL A 62 12.37 5.03 -8.40
CA VAL A 62 12.69 5.21 -9.83
C VAL A 62 13.77 4.25 -10.35
N TYR A 63 14.61 3.73 -9.44
CA TYR A 63 15.66 2.76 -9.73
C TYR A 63 15.25 1.31 -9.44
N ASP A 64 14.04 1.05 -8.92
CA ASP A 64 13.52 -0.31 -8.76
C ASP A 64 12.95 -0.81 -10.11
N SER A 65 13.35 -2.00 -10.55
CA SER A 65 12.62 -2.72 -11.60
C SER A 65 11.28 -3.25 -11.09
N ASP A 66 10.36 -3.58 -12.00
CA ASP A 66 9.08 -4.22 -11.65
C ASP A 66 9.29 -5.52 -10.86
N LYS A 67 10.29 -6.32 -11.25
CA LYS A 67 10.61 -7.59 -10.59
C LYS A 67 11.09 -7.36 -9.16
N GLU A 68 11.94 -6.37 -8.93
CA GLU A 68 12.44 -6.04 -7.58
C GLU A 68 11.32 -5.52 -6.68
N PHE A 69 10.45 -4.66 -7.21
CA PHE A 69 9.31 -4.17 -6.44
C PHE A 69 8.33 -5.30 -6.10
N ILE A 70 7.99 -6.17 -7.05
CA ILE A 70 7.16 -7.35 -6.79
C ILE A 70 7.83 -8.26 -5.75
N ALA A 71 9.14 -8.49 -5.83
CA ALA A 71 9.86 -9.29 -4.84
C ALA A 71 9.86 -8.63 -3.45
N LYS A 72 9.98 -7.30 -3.36
CA LYS A 72 9.85 -6.52 -2.12
C LYS A 72 8.47 -6.72 -1.49
N MET A 73 7.41 -6.64 -2.30
CA MET A 73 6.03 -6.87 -1.86
C MET A 73 5.79 -8.30 -1.36
N LYS A 74 6.34 -9.31 -2.06
CA LYS A 74 6.26 -10.71 -1.63
C LYS A 74 6.96 -10.94 -0.29
N ARG A 75 8.16 -10.40 -0.10
CA ARG A 75 8.88 -10.50 1.19
C ARG A 75 8.09 -9.91 2.35
N ILE A 76 7.44 -8.77 2.14
CA ILE A 76 6.58 -8.15 3.17
C ILE A 76 5.42 -9.08 3.51
N ARG A 77 4.72 -9.63 2.50
CA ARG A 77 3.66 -10.60 2.71
C ARG A 77 4.16 -11.81 3.51
N ASP A 78 5.29 -12.39 3.11
CA ASP A 78 5.82 -13.59 3.75
C ASP A 78 6.15 -13.32 5.24
N VAL A 79 6.72 -12.15 5.58
CA VAL A 79 6.94 -11.74 6.98
C VAL A 79 5.64 -11.54 7.76
N ILE A 80 4.61 -10.98 7.12
CA ILE A 80 3.28 -10.83 7.74
C ILE A 80 2.67 -12.20 8.02
N ASP A 81 2.72 -13.12 7.05
CA ASP A 81 2.18 -14.48 7.17
C ASP A 81 2.90 -15.26 8.29
N GLU A 82 4.23 -15.14 8.38
CA GLU A 82 5.04 -15.71 9.48
C GLU A 82 4.64 -15.14 10.84
N PHE A 83 4.46 -13.82 10.93
CA PHE A 83 4.07 -13.18 12.19
C PHE A 83 2.64 -13.56 12.61
N ILE A 84 1.69 -13.63 11.67
CA ILE A 84 0.34 -14.13 11.93
C ILE A 84 0.41 -15.55 12.47
N THR A 85 1.14 -16.45 11.79
CA THR A 85 1.28 -17.85 12.23
C THR A 85 1.85 -17.94 13.65
N HIS A 86 2.84 -17.11 13.97
CA HIS A 86 3.36 -17.05 15.34
C HIS A 86 2.29 -16.62 16.35
N LEU A 87 1.56 -15.53 16.08
CA LEU A 87 0.49 -15.05 16.97
C LEU A 87 -0.64 -16.07 17.14
N GLU A 88 -1.04 -16.74 16.06
CA GLU A 88 -2.07 -17.78 16.10
C GLU A 88 -1.61 -18.97 16.97
N ASN A 89 -0.36 -19.40 16.86
CA ASN A 89 0.16 -20.50 17.68
C ASN A 89 0.29 -20.14 19.17
N GLU A 90 0.60 -18.88 19.50
CA GLU A 90 0.78 -18.44 20.88
C GLU A 90 -0.54 -18.04 21.56
N TYR A 91 -1.52 -17.55 20.80
CA TYR A 91 -2.70 -16.87 21.35
C TYR A 91 -4.04 -17.37 20.84
N ASN A 92 -4.10 -18.31 19.90
CA ASN A 92 -5.34 -19.01 19.60
C ASN A 92 -5.42 -20.30 20.43
N ASP A 93 -6.37 -20.34 21.37
CA ASP A 93 -6.95 -21.59 21.89
C ASP A 93 -7.82 -22.26 20.80
#